data_AF-A0A955V3Y1-F1
#
_entry.id   AF-A0A955V3Y1-F1
#
_cell.length_a   1.000
_cell.length_b   1.000
_cell.length_c   1.000
_cell.angle_alpha   90.00
_cell.angle_beta   90.00
_cell.angle_gamma   90.00
#
_symmetry.space_group_name_H-M   'P 1'
#
loop_
_entity.id
_entity.type
_entity.pdbx_description
1 polymer ?
#
loop_
_entity_poly.entity_id
_entity_poly.type
_entity_poly.pdbx_seq_one_letter_code
_entity_poly.pdbx_strand_id
1 'polypeptide(L)'
;MNARRERATRWMNRAPRGAVTRRLCYPRRMTASRPTCWSCGAALDLDPADPVGRSETCDACDADIRCCRACAFYDEASDNACREPSADRVLEKDRGNFCGWFRLALDRAAPAGVPAAESPADAARRRLEELFKR
;
A
#
# COMPACT_ATOMS: atom_id res chain seq x y z
N MET A 1 27.17 -2.42 -64.65
CA MET A 1 26.69 -3.56 -63.84
C MET A 1 26.67 -3.12 -62.38
N ASN A 2 25.57 -2.48 -61.94
CA ASN A 2 24.54 -3.02 -61.01
C ASN A 2 25.06 -3.08 -59.56
N ALA A 3 24.78 -2.12 -58.68
CA ALA A 3 23.51 -1.83 -57.97
C ALA A 3 23.26 -2.73 -56.71
N ARG A 4 23.22 -2.05 -55.54
CA ARG A 4 22.20 -2.13 -54.47
C ARG A 4 21.97 -3.43 -53.68
N ARG A 5 21.80 -3.24 -52.34
CA ARG A 5 20.88 -3.93 -51.40
C ARG A 5 21.33 -5.35 -50.95
N GLU A 6 21.09 -5.88 -49.74
CA GLU A 6 20.29 -5.54 -48.56
C GLU A 6 20.61 -6.52 -47.40
N ARG A 7 20.47 -6.03 -46.15
CA ARG A 7 19.82 -6.62 -44.95
C ARG A 7 20.01 -8.09 -44.53
N ALA A 8 20.26 -8.23 -43.21
CA ALA A 8 19.47 -8.98 -42.22
C ALA A 8 20.13 -10.17 -41.49
N THR A 9 20.12 -10.01 -40.15
CA THR A 9 19.84 -11.02 -39.11
C THR A 9 20.85 -12.14 -38.84
N ARG A 10 21.33 -12.20 -37.58
CA ARG A 10 20.85 -13.22 -36.61
C ARG A 10 21.42 -12.94 -35.21
N TRP A 11 20.52 -12.55 -34.32
CA TRP A 11 20.68 -12.69 -32.87
C TRP A 11 21.07 -14.13 -32.52
N MET A 12 22.10 -14.35 -31.69
CA MET A 12 22.18 -15.47 -30.76
C MET A 12 23.41 -15.36 -29.83
N ASN A 13 23.10 -15.09 -28.55
CA ASN A 13 23.67 -15.76 -27.39
C ASN A 13 25.12 -15.45 -26.96
N ARG A 14 25.26 -14.53 -26.00
CA ARG A 14 26.14 -14.77 -24.85
C ARG A 14 25.69 -13.96 -23.63
N ALA A 15 24.91 -14.59 -22.76
CA ALA A 15 24.55 -14.03 -21.46
C ALA A 15 25.81 -13.84 -20.59
N PRO A 16 25.92 -12.74 -19.82
CA PRO A 16 27.02 -12.55 -18.87
C PRO A 16 26.87 -13.48 -17.66
N ARG A 17 28.02 -13.97 -17.18
CA ARG A 17 28.15 -14.78 -15.97
C ARG A 17 27.79 -13.92 -14.75
N GLY A 18 27.00 -14.47 -13.82
CA GLY A 18 26.89 -13.94 -12.46
C GLY A 18 25.59 -13.23 -12.10
N ALA A 19 24.48 -13.49 -12.80
CA ALA A 19 23.16 -13.13 -12.32
C ALA A 19 22.87 -13.88 -11.00
N VAL A 20 22.96 -13.19 -9.87
CA VAL A 20 22.40 -13.63 -8.60
C VAL A 20 20.88 -13.59 -8.77
N THR A 21 20.34 -14.63 -9.39
CA THR A 21 18.90 -14.86 -9.47
C THR A 21 18.42 -15.28 -8.09
N ARG A 22 18.32 -14.31 -7.17
CA ARG A 22 17.51 -14.50 -5.97
C ARG A 22 16.05 -14.39 -6.38
N ARG A 23 15.62 -15.39 -7.16
CA ARG A 23 14.22 -15.72 -7.39
C ARG A 23 13.70 -16.14 -6.03
N LEU A 24 13.21 -15.17 -5.26
CA LEU A 24 12.45 -15.44 -4.04
C LEU A 24 11.16 -16.13 -4.46
N CYS A 25 11.25 -17.44 -4.60
CA CYS A 25 10.13 -18.35 -4.44
C CYS A 25 9.78 -18.34 -2.94
N TYR A 26 9.10 -17.28 -2.49
CA TYR A 26 8.32 -17.37 -1.26
C TYR A 26 6.89 -17.03 -1.64
N PRO A 27 5.91 -17.91 -1.37
CA PRO A 27 4.52 -17.55 -1.52
C PRO A 27 4.23 -16.42 -0.53
N ARG A 28 4.06 -15.19 -1.01
CA ARG A 28 3.45 -14.09 -0.24
C ARG A 28 1.97 -14.44 -0.01
N ARG A 29 1.72 -15.43 0.83
CA ARG A 29 0.42 -15.76 1.41
C ARG A 29 0.63 -16.08 2.88
N MET A 30 0.86 -15.02 3.64
CA MET A 30 0.40 -14.94 5.02
C MET A 30 -0.54 -13.75 5.03
N THR A 31 -1.63 -13.84 5.78
CA THR A 31 -2.70 -12.86 5.91
C THR A 31 -2.18 -11.53 6.47
N ALA A 32 -1.34 -10.82 5.73
CA ALA A 32 -0.92 -9.48 6.06
C ALA A 32 -2.09 -8.56 5.74
N SER A 33 -2.68 -7.97 6.79
CA SER A 33 -3.61 -6.87 6.64
C SER A 33 -2.93 -5.80 5.77
N ARG A 34 -3.56 -5.46 4.65
CA ARG A 34 -3.03 -4.45 3.73
C ARG A 34 -3.35 -3.09 4.33
N PRO A 35 -2.36 -2.19 4.43
CA PRO A 35 -2.62 -0.85 4.94
C PRO A 35 -3.63 -0.14 4.04
N THR A 36 -4.53 0.63 4.64
CA THR A 36 -5.55 1.38 3.92
C THR A 36 -5.24 2.87 3.95
N CYS A 37 -5.58 3.59 2.88
CA CYS A 37 -5.46 5.04 2.84
C CYS A 37 -6.32 5.68 3.94
N TRP A 38 -5.75 6.63 4.67
CA TRP A 38 -6.44 7.35 5.73
C TRP A 38 -7.59 8.24 5.22
N SER A 39 -7.51 8.69 3.96
CA SER A 39 -8.46 9.64 3.36
C SER A 39 -9.59 8.92 2.62
N CYS A 40 -9.26 8.01 1.70
CA CYS A 40 -10.25 7.33 0.86
C CYS A 40 -10.55 5.87 1.27
N GLY A 41 -9.76 5.28 2.16
CA GLY A 41 -9.92 3.87 2.57
C GLY A 41 -9.43 2.83 1.54
N ALA A 42 -8.90 3.26 0.39
CA ALA A 42 -8.35 2.32 -0.61
C ALA A 42 -7.18 1.51 -0.04
N ALA A 43 -7.09 0.24 -0.41
CA ALA A 43 -5.94 -0.60 -0.04
C ALA A 43 -4.66 -0.09 -0.73
N LEU A 44 -3.59 0.07 0.04
CA LEU A 44 -2.29 0.49 -0.44
C LEU A 44 -1.44 -0.75 -0.76
N ASP A 45 -0.67 -0.70 -1.86
CA ASP A 45 0.27 -1.78 -2.22
C ASP A 45 1.65 -1.57 -1.58
N LEU A 46 1.66 -1.30 -0.28
CA LEU A 46 2.87 -1.10 0.50
C LEU A 46 3.05 -2.25 1.48
N ASP A 47 4.30 -2.69 1.66
CA ASP A 47 4.64 -3.57 2.77
C ASP A 47 4.74 -2.72 4.04
N PRO A 48 3.94 -3.00 5.09
CA PRO A 48 4.00 -2.27 6.35
C PRO A 48 5.34 -2.39 7.09
N ALA A 49 6.13 -3.44 6.79
CA ALA A 49 7.47 -3.62 7.33
C ALA A 49 8.49 -2.69 6.65
N ASP A 50 8.22 -2.22 5.44
CA ASP A 50 9.11 -1.35 4.70
C ASP A 50 8.89 0.12 5.08
N PRO A 51 9.96 0.93 5.17
CA PRO A 51 9.83 2.36 5.40
C PRO A 51 9.06 3.04 4.26
N VAL A 52 7.97 3.72 4.60
CA VAL A 52 7.21 4.53 3.63
C VAL A 52 8.04 5.74 3.19
N GLY A 53 8.11 5.93 1.86
CA GLY A 53 8.77 7.06 1.22
C GLY A 53 8.23 8.42 1.70
N ARG A 54 9.05 9.46 1.61
CA ARG A 54 8.64 10.82 2.04
C ARG A 54 7.58 11.44 1.14
N SER A 55 7.60 11.09 -0.14
CA SER A 55 6.68 11.59 -1.16
C SER A 55 5.67 10.52 -1.58
N GLU A 56 5.46 9.50 -0.74
CA GLU A 56 4.54 8.42 -1.07
C GLU A 56 3.10 8.91 -0.98
N THR A 57 2.36 8.77 -2.07
CA THR A 57 0.96 9.21 -2.21
C THR A 57 0.06 8.03 -2.54
N CYS A 58 -1.23 8.17 -2.22
CA CYS A 58 -2.22 7.16 -2.56
C CYS A 58 -2.64 7.26 -4.04
N ASP A 59 -2.54 6.16 -4.79
CA ASP A 59 -2.93 6.11 -6.22
C ASP A 59 -4.41 6.45 -6.51
N ALA A 60 -5.28 6.38 -5.50
CA ALA A 60 -6.72 6.62 -5.67
C ALA A 60 -7.17 8.06 -5.37
N CYS A 61 -6.43 8.78 -4.52
CA CYS A 61 -6.85 10.12 -4.06
C CYS A 61 -5.71 11.12 -3.89
N ASP A 62 -4.49 10.74 -4.26
CA ASP A 62 -3.27 11.54 -4.15
C ASP A 62 -2.92 12.06 -2.75
N ALA A 63 -3.59 11.56 -1.72
CA ALA A 63 -3.31 11.93 -0.34
C ALA A 63 -1.94 11.40 0.11
N ASP A 64 -1.22 12.21 0.88
CA ASP A 64 0.06 11.83 1.47
C ASP A 64 -0.11 10.61 2.40
N ILE A 65 0.64 9.54 2.12
CA ILE A 65 0.63 8.33 2.96
C ILE A 65 1.50 8.55 4.19
N ARG A 66 2.59 9.31 4.08
CA ARG A 66 3.45 9.63 5.24
C ARG A 66 2.96 10.84 6.02
N CYS A 67 1.74 10.79 6.55
CA CYS A 67 1.15 11.86 7.36
C CYS A 67 0.84 11.39 8.79
N CYS A 68 0.54 12.31 9.71
CA CYS A 68 0.20 11.91 11.08
C CYS A 68 -1.06 11.07 11.09
N ARG A 69 -2.06 11.43 10.26
CA ARG A 69 -3.27 10.63 10.10
C ARG A 69 -2.89 9.20 9.72
N ALA A 70 -2.09 8.88 8.71
CA ALA A 70 -1.79 7.47 8.42
C ALA A 70 -0.95 6.70 9.48
N CYS A 71 -0.48 7.35 10.54
CA CYS A 71 0.42 6.75 11.53
C CYS A 71 -0.31 5.87 12.57
N ALA A 72 0.33 4.77 12.98
CA ALA A 72 -0.15 3.87 14.03
C ALA A 72 -0.16 4.49 15.44
N PHE A 73 0.67 5.53 15.67
CA PHE A 73 0.76 6.23 16.96
C PHE A 73 -0.18 7.44 17.07
N TYR A 74 -0.91 7.77 16.00
CA TYR A 74 -1.80 8.93 16.00
C TYR A 74 -3.04 8.67 16.85
N ASP A 75 -3.32 9.60 17.75
CA ASP A 75 -4.45 9.55 18.65
C ASP A 75 -4.92 10.98 18.95
N GLU A 76 -6.11 11.35 18.50
CA GLU A 76 -6.66 12.70 18.67
C GLU A 76 -6.91 13.08 20.14
N ALA A 77 -7.03 12.09 21.04
CA ALA A 77 -7.23 12.33 22.46
C ALA A 77 -5.93 12.66 23.22
N SER A 78 -4.76 12.42 22.62
CA SER A 78 -3.46 12.74 23.22
C SER A 78 -3.11 14.22 23.04
N ASP A 79 -2.36 14.80 23.97
CA ASP A 79 -1.97 16.23 23.98
C ASP A 79 -1.39 16.72 22.63
N ASN A 80 -0.45 15.97 22.05
CA ASN A 80 0.16 16.31 20.74
C ASN A 80 -0.48 15.57 19.55
N ALA A 81 -1.64 14.97 19.77
CA ALA A 81 -2.29 14.02 18.88
C ALA A 81 -1.40 12.81 18.51
N CYS A 82 -0.46 12.44 19.39
CA CYS A 82 0.49 11.35 19.21
C CYS A 82 0.69 10.63 20.55
N ARG A 83 0.75 9.30 20.53
CA ARG A 83 1.03 8.46 21.70
C ARG A 83 2.50 8.35 22.06
N GLU A 84 3.40 8.64 21.12
CA GLU A 84 4.84 8.65 21.35
C GLU A 84 5.26 10.02 21.91
N PRO A 85 5.67 10.13 23.19
CA PRO A 85 6.03 11.40 23.81
C PRO A 85 7.32 12.01 23.25
N SER A 86 8.21 11.17 22.68
CA SER A 86 9.48 11.62 22.09
C SER A 86 9.35 12.07 20.63
N ALA A 87 8.15 12.02 20.06
CA ALA A 87 7.92 12.36 18.66
C ALA A 87 7.83 13.88 18.46
N ASP A 88 8.39 14.36 17.35
CA ASP A 88 8.29 15.77 16.97
C ASP A 88 6.82 16.21 16.81
N ARG A 89 6.51 17.40 17.32
CA ARG A 89 5.18 17.99 17.19
C ARG A 89 4.94 18.46 15.75
N VAL A 90 4.06 17.78 15.04
CA VAL A 90 3.60 18.17 13.71
C VAL A 90 2.30 18.98 13.81
N LEU A 91 2.20 20.12 13.11
CA LEU A 91 0.98 20.94 13.06
C LEU A 91 -0.03 20.39 12.04
N GLU A 92 0.38 20.26 10.78
CA GLU A 92 -0.46 19.72 9.70
C GLU A 92 -0.51 18.19 9.78
N LYS A 93 -1.62 17.63 10.27
CA LYS A 93 -1.74 16.19 10.54
C LYS A 93 -2.10 15.36 9.31
N ASP A 94 -2.69 15.98 8.31
CA ASP A 94 -3.16 15.42 7.05
C ASP A 94 -2.13 15.47 5.92
N ARG A 95 -1.08 16.29 6.05
CA ARG A 95 0.00 16.42 5.07
C ARG A 95 1.24 15.59 5.41
N GLY A 96 2.08 15.38 4.40
CA GLY A 96 3.37 14.71 4.50
C GLY A 96 4.24 15.29 5.64
N ASN A 97 4.78 14.41 6.48
CA ASN A 97 5.61 14.77 7.62
C ASN A 97 7.01 14.14 7.55
N PHE A 98 7.91 14.66 8.39
CA PHE A 98 9.30 14.17 8.52
C PHE A 98 9.55 13.42 9.82
N CYS A 99 8.50 13.01 10.53
CA CYS A 99 8.62 12.37 11.83
C CYS A 99 9.42 11.06 11.72
N GLY A 100 10.47 10.93 12.54
CA GLY A 100 11.30 9.72 12.58
C GLY A 100 10.58 8.49 13.15
N TRP A 101 9.55 8.71 13.95
CA TRP A 101 8.75 7.67 14.62
C TRP A 101 7.57 7.16 13.78
N PHE A 102 7.44 7.61 12.53
CA PHE A 102 6.32 7.22 11.68
C PHE A 102 6.28 5.70 11.45
N ARG A 103 5.11 5.11 11.68
CA ARG A 103 4.80 3.71 11.33
C ARG A 103 3.42 3.66 10.68
N LEU A 104 3.33 3.06 9.50
CA LEU A 104 2.06 2.95 8.77
C LEU A 104 1.09 2.03 9.52
N ALA A 105 -0.16 2.46 9.68
CA ALA A 105 -1.20 1.64 10.30
C ALA A 105 -1.72 0.55 9.34
N LEU A 106 -1.86 -0.67 9.83
CA LEU A 106 -2.34 -1.83 9.05
C LEU A 106 -3.84 -1.81 8.82
N ASP A 107 -4.59 -1.55 9.88
CA ASP A 107 -6.04 -1.73 9.91
C ASP A 107 -6.68 -0.46 10.47
N ARG A 108 -6.72 0.59 9.63
CA ARG A 108 -7.46 1.80 9.99
C ARG A 108 -8.93 1.61 9.68
N ALA A 109 -9.78 1.93 10.65
CA ALA A 109 -11.19 2.10 10.37
C ALA A 109 -11.33 3.17 9.27
N ALA A 110 -12.09 2.83 8.23
CA ALA A 110 -12.41 3.78 7.17
C ALA A 110 -13.02 5.05 7.81
N PRO A 111 -12.73 6.24 7.26
CA PRO A 111 -13.33 7.47 7.76
C PRO A 111 -14.86 7.37 7.71
N ALA A 112 -15.52 7.95 8.71
CA ALA A 112 -16.98 7.96 8.81
C ALA A 112 -17.58 8.57 7.52
N GLY A 113 -18.44 7.81 6.83
CA GLY A 113 -19.11 8.24 5.60
C GLY A 113 -18.69 7.49 4.33
N VAL A 114 -17.63 6.67 4.38
CA VAL A 114 -17.35 5.71 3.30
C VAL A 114 -18.15 4.43 3.57
N PRO A 115 -19.02 3.96 2.65
CA PRO A 115 -19.70 2.69 2.83
C PRO A 115 -18.64 1.60 2.93
N ALA A 116 -18.63 0.87 4.05
CA ALA A 116 -17.77 -0.29 4.20
C ALA A 116 -18.05 -1.25 3.03
N ALA A 117 -17.00 -1.67 2.33
CA ALA A 117 -17.13 -2.71 1.31
C ALA A 117 -17.76 -3.95 1.99
N GLU A 118 -18.77 -4.54 1.35
CA GLU A 118 -19.48 -5.71 1.88
C GLU A 118 -18.44 -6.79 2.24
N SER A 119 -18.45 -7.23 3.50
CA SER A 119 -17.46 -8.21 3.93
C SER A 119 -17.71 -9.55 3.20
N PRO A 120 -16.67 -10.35 2.92
CA PRO A 120 -16.85 -11.67 2.32
C PRO A 120 -17.81 -12.56 3.13
N ALA A 121 -17.85 -12.37 4.45
CA ALA A 121 -18.75 -13.08 5.36
C ALA A 121 -20.21 -12.65 5.16
N ASP A 122 -20.47 -11.36 4.95
CA ASP A 122 -21.83 -10.85 4.76
C ASP A 122 -22.37 -11.20 3.37
N ALA A 123 -21.51 -11.13 2.34
CA ALA A 123 -21.82 -11.64 1.02
C ALA A 123 -22.13 -13.15 1.02
N ALA A 124 -21.40 -13.95 1.83
CA ALA A 124 -21.66 -15.38 1.98
C ALA A 124 -23.00 -15.65 2.69
N ARG A 125 -23.33 -14.92 3.76
CA ARG A 125 -24.61 -15.02 4.47
C ARG A 125 -25.78 -14.70 3.55
N ARG A 126 -25.70 -13.61 2.78
CA ARG A 126 -26.75 -13.20 1.85
C ARG A 126 -27.02 -14.27 0.77
N ARG A 127 -25.96 -14.83 0.19
CA ARG A 127 -26.07 -15.93 -0.79
C ARG A 127 -26.70 -17.17 -0.16
N LEU A 128 -26.37 -17.47 1.09
CA LEU A 128 -26.95 -18.59 1.81
C LEU A 128 -28.45 -18.40 2.03
N GLU A 129 -28.88 -17.21 2.47
CA GLU A 129 -30.30 -16.88 2.63
C GLU A 129 -31.08 -16.94 1.32
N GLU A 130 -30.50 -16.52 0.19
CA GLU A 130 -31.15 -16.64 -1.14
C GLU A 130 -31.42 -18.11 -1.54
N LEU A 131 -30.56 -19.05 -1.16
CA LEU A 131 -30.73 -20.47 -1.45
C LEU A 131 -31.84 -21.15 -0.62
N PHE A 132 -32.10 -20.64 0.58
CA PHE A 132 -33.07 -21.21 1.52
C PHE A 132 -34.43 -20.49 1.53
N LYS A 133 -34.62 -19.44 0.71
CA LYS A 133 -35.92 -18.81 0.46
C LYS A 133 -36.74 -19.68 -0.50
N ARG A 134 -37.41 -20.70 0.03
CA ARG A 134 -38.38 -21.57 -0.66
C ARG A 134 -39.42 -22.06 0.34
#